data_AF-A0A7W6DR52-F1
#
_entry.id   AF-A0A7W6DR52-F1
#
_cell.length_a   1.000
_cell.length_b   1.000
_cell.length_c   1.000
_cell.angle_alpha   90.00
_cell.angle_beta   90.00
_cell.angle_gamma   90.00
#
_symmetry.space_group_name_H-M   'P 1'
#
loop_
_entity.id
_entity.type
_entity.pdbx_description
1 polymer ?
#
loop_
_entity_poly.entity_id
_entity_poly.type
_entity_poly.pdbx_seq_one_letter_code
_entity_poly.pdbx_strand_id
1 'polypeptide(L)'
;MTASVLTAFALSFLGGPLLCAFLLRLRSTLIVLFALATVVVGSMAIALWVETGAPLLSLALMWVGWVSACAMVGHAFLRRLAGPRIRRWITVVTILATTLPWFGLATARLMG
;
A
#
# COMPACT_ATOMS: atom_id res chain seq x y z
N MET A 1 -15.41 20.80 -6.00
CA MET A 1 -14.48 20.01 -5.17
C MET A 1 -13.24 20.85 -4.90
N THR A 2 -12.75 20.89 -3.66
CA THR A 2 -11.52 21.63 -3.32
C THR A 2 -10.29 20.85 -3.83
N ALA A 3 -9.21 21.56 -4.19
CA ALA A 3 -7.99 20.94 -4.72
C ALA A 3 -7.41 19.87 -3.79
N SER A 4 -7.53 20.05 -2.47
CA SER A 4 -7.07 19.12 -1.43
C SER A 4 -7.80 17.77 -1.45
N VAL A 5 -9.11 17.77 -1.73
CA VAL A 5 -9.91 16.54 -1.85
C VAL A 5 -9.51 15.77 -3.11
N LEU A 6 -9.25 16.49 -4.21
CA LEU A 6 -8.79 15.88 -5.45
C LEU A 6 -7.41 15.24 -5.30
N THR A 7 -6.48 15.91 -4.60
CA THR A 7 -5.15 15.33 -4.33
C THR A 7 -5.21 14.11 -3.41
N ALA A 8 -6.04 14.14 -2.36
CA ALA A 8 -6.23 12.99 -1.50
C ALA A 8 -6.84 11.82 -2.28
N PHE A 9 -7.85 12.09 -3.12
CA PHE A 9 -8.43 11.10 -4.00
C PHE A 9 -7.40 10.50 -4.96
N ALA A 10 -6.61 11.33 -5.65
CA ALA A 10 -5.59 10.87 -6.57
C ALA A 10 -4.51 10.02 -5.87
N LEU A 11 -4.03 10.43 -4.69
CA LEU A 11 -3.03 9.67 -3.93
C LEU A 11 -3.60 8.31 -3.46
N SER A 12 -4.84 8.29 -2.99
CA SER A 12 -5.49 7.08 -2.48
C SER A 12 -5.87 6.09 -3.57
N PHE A 13 -6.38 6.57 -4.71
CA PHE A 13 -6.96 5.72 -5.76
C PHE A 13 -6.10 5.55 -7.01
N LEU A 14 -5.11 6.41 -7.24
CA LEU A 14 -4.13 6.25 -8.33
C LEU A 14 -2.73 5.97 -7.77
N GLY A 15 -2.29 6.74 -6.78
CA GLY A 15 -0.93 6.65 -6.24
C GLY A 15 -0.59 5.25 -5.70
N GLY A 16 -1.45 4.71 -4.83
CA GLY A 16 -1.24 3.40 -4.20
C GLY A 16 -1.21 2.25 -5.22
N PRO A 17 -2.24 2.16 -6.10
CA PRO A 17 -2.27 1.20 -7.20
C PRO A 17 -1.07 1.26 -8.13
N LEU A 18 -0.65 2.46 -8.55
CA LEU A 18 0.49 2.64 -9.46
C LEU A 18 1.82 2.24 -8.80
N LEU A 19 2.04 2.66 -7.56
CA LEU A 19 3.23 2.27 -6.80
C LEU A 19 3.27 0.76 -6.58
N CYS A 20 2.14 0.16 -6.21
CA CYS A 20 2.06 -1.29 -6.02
C CYS A 20 2.28 -2.06 -7.33
N ALA A 21 1.68 -1.61 -8.44
CA ALA A 21 1.91 -2.19 -9.76
C ALA A 21 3.38 -2.09 -10.18
N PHE A 22 4.05 -0.97 -9.86
CA PHE A 22 5.49 -0.82 -10.06
C PHE A 22 6.27 -1.83 -9.21
N LEU A 23 5.96 -1.94 -7.92
CA LEU A 23 6.63 -2.87 -7.01
C LEU A 23 6.47 -4.33 -7.45
N LEU A 24 5.27 -4.74 -7.88
CA LEU A 24 5.00 -6.10 -8.36
C LEU A 24 5.71 -6.47 -9.67
N ARG A 25 6.23 -5.48 -10.43
CA ARG A 25 7.08 -5.74 -11.60
C ARG A 25 8.47 -6.24 -11.22
N LEU A 26 8.92 -6.03 -9.98
CA LEU A 26 10.21 -6.54 -9.53
C LEU A 26 10.22 -8.07 -9.56
N ARG A 27 11.41 -8.65 -9.79
CA ARG A 27 11.57 -10.11 -9.74
C ARG A 27 11.28 -10.59 -8.32
N SER A 28 10.31 -11.50 -8.18
CA SER A 28 9.90 -12.02 -6.87
C SER A 28 11.01 -12.88 -6.25
N THR A 29 11.83 -12.25 -5.41
CA THR A 29 12.99 -12.84 -4.72
C THR A 29 12.85 -12.66 -3.22
N LEU A 30 13.62 -13.41 -2.43
CA LEU A 30 13.69 -13.20 -0.98
C LEU A 30 14.20 -11.80 -0.63
N ILE A 31 15.15 -11.26 -1.40
CA ILE A 31 15.71 -9.93 -1.18
C ILE A 31 14.62 -8.86 -1.28
N VAL A 32 13.75 -8.93 -2.29
CA VAL A 32 12.63 -7.99 -2.43
C VAL A 32 11.66 -8.09 -1.25
N LEU A 33 11.36 -9.30 -0.77
CA LEU A 33 10.50 -9.48 0.41
C LEU A 33 11.13 -8.89 1.68
N PHE A 34 12.42 -9.13 1.91
CA PHE A 34 13.14 -8.54 3.04
C PHE A 34 13.17 -7.01 2.95
N ALA A 35 13.48 -6.46 1.78
CA ALA A 35 13.47 -5.01 1.57
C ALA A 35 12.10 -4.40 1.83
N LEU A 36 11.02 -5.02 1.31
CA LEU A 36 9.66 -4.57 1.57
C LEU A 36 9.31 -4.68 3.06
N ALA A 37 9.68 -5.75 3.74
CA ALA A 37 9.47 -5.90 5.18
C ALA A 37 10.18 -4.80 5.97
N THR A 38 11.43 -4.47 5.62
CA THR A 38 12.18 -3.36 6.24
C THR A 38 11.49 -2.02 6.00
N VAL A 39 10.98 -1.76 4.80
CA VAL A 39 10.22 -0.54 4.50
C VAL A 39 8.93 -0.48 5.32
N VAL A 40 8.19 -1.59 5.44
CA VAL A 40 6.95 -1.65 6.25
C VAL A 40 7.24 -1.33 7.71
N VAL A 41 8.20 -2.04 8.31
CA VAL A 41 8.54 -1.84 9.74
C VAL A 41 9.12 -0.45 9.98
N GLY A 42 10.05 -0.01 9.13
CA GLY A 42 10.70 1.29 9.25
C GLY A 42 9.71 2.44 9.12
N SER A 43 8.84 2.40 8.09
CA SER A 43 7.82 3.45 7.90
C SER A 43 6.83 3.52 9.06
N MET A 44 6.36 2.38 9.58
CA MET A 44 5.44 2.33 10.72
C MET A 44 6.09 2.83 12.01
N ALA A 45 7.33 2.43 12.29
CA ALA A 45 8.07 2.88 13.46
C ALA A 45 8.27 4.41 13.43
N ILE A 46 8.71 4.94 12.30
CA ILE A 46 8.91 6.39 12.13
C ILE A 46 7.56 7.13 12.19
N ALA A 47 6.49 6.56 11.63
CA ALA A 47 5.16 7.18 11.66
C ALA A 47 4.67 7.41 13.09
N LEU A 48 4.84 6.41 13.97
CA LEU A 48 4.46 6.50 15.37
C LEU A 48 5.31 7.51 16.15
N TRP A 49 6.61 7.59 15.83
CA TRP A 49 7.51 8.55 16.47
C TRP A 49 7.18 10.01 16.13
N VAL A 50 6.69 10.24 14.91
CA VAL A 50 6.45 11.59 14.39
C VAL A 50 4.97 12.00 14.48
N GLU A 51 4.09 11.12 14.96
CA GLU A 51 2.63 11.33 15.02
C GLU A 51 2.24 12.66 15.69
N THR A 52 2.86 12.99 16.82
CA THR A 52 2.54 14.20 17.60
C THR A 52 3.11 15.48 17.00
N GLY A 53 4.25 15.39 16.30
CA GLY A 53 4.97 16.57 15.78
C GLY A 53 4.64 16.91 14.32
N ALA A 54 4.33 15.91 13.48
CA ALA A 54 3.98 16.10 12.09
C ALA A 54 2.95 15.04 11.62
N PRO A 55 1.65 15.25 11.90
CA PRO A 55 0.60 14.26 11.64
C PRO A 55 0.44 13.93 10.14
N LEU A 56 0.67 14.91 9.25
CA LEU A 56 0.66 14.70 7.80
C LEU A 56 1.78 13.76 7.34
N LEU A 57 2.98 13.88 7.93
CA LEU A 57 4.10 13.00 7.62
C LEU A 57 3.88 11.60 8.17
N SER A 58 3.34 11.49 9.39
CA SER A 58 2.93 10.22 9.99
C SER A 58 1.92 9.48 9.11
N LEU A 59 0.87 10.18 8.63
CA LEU A 59 -0.10 9.61 7.70
C LEU A 59 0.52 9.15 6.38
N ALA A 60 1.43 9.95 5.80
CA ALA A 60 2.13 9.58 4.58
C ALA A 60 3.01 8.33 4.77
N LEU A 61 3.70 8.21 5.89
CA LEU A 61 4.50 7.04 6.25
C LEU A 61 3.63 5.80 6.46
N MET A 62 2.48 5.95 7.13
CA MET A 62 1.51 4.86 7.26
C MET A 62 0.99 4.39 5.90
N TRP A 63 0.72 5.33 4.99
CA TRP A 63 0.31 4.99 3.62
C TRP A 63 1.40 4.23 2.85
N VAL A 64 2.66 4.68 2.93
CA VAL A 64 3.80 3.96 2.32
C VAL A 64 3.90 2.54 2.87
N GLY A 65 3.88 2.39 4.19
CA GLY A 65 3.96 1.08 4.84
C GLY A 65 2.81 0.16 4.43
N TRP A 66 1.59 0.67 4.31
CA TRP A 66 0.46 -0.12 3.82
C TRP A 66 0.67 -0.62 2.38
N VAL A 67 1.04 0.28 1.46
CA VAL A 67 1.25 -0.10 0.05
C VAL A 67 2.39 -1.11 -0.09
N SER A 68 3.48 -0.93 0.66
CA SER A 68 4.60 -1.88 0.71
C SER A 68 4.18 -3.24 1.29
N ALA A 69 3.31 -3.26 2.32
CA ALA A 69 2.78 -4.49 2.89
C ALA A 69 1.92 -5.26 1.89
N CYS A 70 1.04 -4.57 1.14
CA CYS A 70 0.29 -5.19 0.05
C CYS A 70 1.23 -5.81 -0.98
N ALA A 71 2.23 -5.06 -1.46
CA ALA A 71 3.21 -5.57 -2.43
C ALA A 71 3.97 -6.79 -1.88
N MET A 72 4.37 -6.77 -0.60
CA MET A 72 5.05 -7.88 0.06
C MET A 72 4.19 -9.16 0.04
N VAL A 73 2.91 -9.04 0.40
CA VAL A 73 1.96 -10.14 0.37
C VAL A 73 1.74 -10.65 -1.06
N GLY A 74 1.62 -9.75 -2.03
CA GLY A 74 1.54 -10.10 -3.45
C GLY A 74 2.76 -10.89 -3.92
N HIS A 75 3.98 -10.45 -3.57
CA HIS A 75 5.22 -11.17 -3.85
C HIS A 75 5.27 -12.55 -3.17
N ALA A 76 4.80 -12.66 -1.93
CA ALA A 76 4.74 -13.92 -1.21
C ALA A 76 3.83 -14.94 -1.92
N PHE A 77 2.65 -14.50 -2.37
CA PHE A 77 1.74 -15.34 -3.16
C PHE A 77 2.33 -15.69 -4.54
N LEU A 78 2.92 -14.73 -5.25
CA LEU A 78 3.55 -14.96 -6.56
C LEU A 78 4.71 -15.96 -6.50
N ARG A 79 5.36 -16.14 -5.34
CA ARG A 79 6.40 -17.16 -5.14
C ARG A 79 5.83 -18.55 -4.83
N ARG A 80 4.68 -18.63 -4.18
CA ARG A 80 4.08 -19.89 -3.73
C ARG A 80 3.14 -20.51 -4.77
N LEU A 81 2.50 -19.67 -5.59
CA LEU A 81 1.47 -20.10 -6.53
C LEU A 81 1.97 -19.98 -7.97
N ALA A 82 1.90 -21.07 -8.73
CA ALA A 82 2.31 -21.14 -10.13
C ALA A 82 1.10 -21.04 -11.07
N GLY A 83 1.28 -20.39 -12.23
CA GLY A 83 0.29 -20.34 -13.30
C GLY A 83 -0.05 -18.91 -13.78
N PRO A 84 -0.13 -18.66 -15.10
CA PRO A 84 -0.28 -17.31 -15.66
C PRO A 84 -1.61 -16.64 -15.25
N ARG A 85 -2.70 -17.41 -15.15
CA ARG A 85 -4.00 -16.88 -14.68
C ARG A 85 -3.96 -16.48 -13.21
N ILE A 86 -3.36 -17.32 -12.35
CA ILE A 86 -3.25 -17.04 -10.91
C ILE A 86 -2.38 -15.81 -10.66
N ARG A 87 -1.26 -15.66 -11.39
CA ARG A 87 -0.40 -14.47 -11.29
C ARG A 87 -1.14 -13.17 -11.63
N ARG A 88 -2.01 -13.19 -12.64
CA ARG A 88 -2.86 -12.03 -12.98
C ARG A 88 -3.82 -11.70 -11.85
N TRP A 89 -4.52 -12.70 -11.30
CA TRP A 89 -5.44 -12.50 -10.19
C TRP A 89 -4.75 -11.98 -8.93
N ILE A 90 -3.60 -12.53 -8.56
CA ILE A 90 -2.79 -12.02 -7.44
C ILE A 90 -2.48 -10.54 -7.67
N THR A 91 -2.00 -10.18 -8.85
CA THR A 91 -1.65 -8.80 -9.19
C THR A 91 -2.85 -7.86 -9.05
N VAL A 92 -4.00 -8.22 -9.63
CA VAL A 92 -5.23 -7.42 -9.57
C VAL A 92 -5.70 -7.25 -8.13
N VAL A 93 -5.78 -8.34 -7.37
CA VAL A 93 -6.23 -8.31 -5.97
C VAL A 93 -5.27 -7.49 -5.11
N THR A 94 -3.96 -7.62 -5.30
CA THR A 94 -2.97 -6.85 -4.55
C THR A 94 -3.07 -5.35 -4.86
N ILE A 95 -3.28 -4.98 -6.12
CA ILE A 95 -3.48 -3.57 -6.52
C ILE A 95 -4.75 -3.01 -5.87
N LEU A 96 -5.87 -3.74 -5.93
CA LEU A 96 -7.13 -3.32 -5.31
C LEU A 96 -7.01 -3.22 -3.77
N ALA A 97 -6.21 -4.07 -3.14
CA ALA A 97 -6.02 -4.05 -1.70
C ALA A 97 -5.42 -2.72 -1.19
N THR A 98 -4.67 -1.99 -2.03
CA THR A 98 -4.07 -0.70 -1.65
C THR A 98 -5.10 0.38 -1.34
N THR A 99 -6.33 0.27 -1.87
CA THR A 99 -7.39 1.28 -1.66
C THR A 99 -8.28 0.97 -0.45
N LEU A 100 -8.16 -0.22 0.16
CA LEU A 100 -9.07 -0.69 1.21
C LEU A 100 -9.13 0.19 2.47
N PRO A 101 -8.01 0.69 3.04
CA PRO A 101 -8.06 1.50 4.25
C PRO A 101 -8.89 2.78 4.07
N TRP A 102 -8.85 3.34 2.86
CA TRP A 102 -9.56 4.56 2.52
C TRP A 102 -11.06 4.35 2.37
N PHE A 103 -11.47 3.20 1.85
CA PHE A 103 -12.88 2.82 1.85
C PHE A 103 -13.42 2.71 3.27
N GLY A 104 -12.69 2.03 4.17
CA GLY A 104 -13.08 1.91 5.58
C GLY A 104 -13.16 3.26 6.31
N LEU A 105 -12.22 4.16 6.04
CA LEU A 105 -12.24 5.53 6.58
C LEU A 105 -13.41 6.36 6.03
N ALA A 106 -13.70 6.24 4.74
CA ALA A 106 -14.80 6.94 4.11
C ALA A 106 -16.15 6.44 4.65
N THR A 107 -16.35 5.13 4.78
CA THR A 107 -17.58 4.57 5.36
C THR A 107 -17.72 4.92 6.83
N ALA A 108 -16.65 4.86 7.62
CA ALA A 108 -16.68 5.26 9.04
C ALA A 108 -17.13 6.72 9.21
N ARG A 109 -16.70 7.63 8.33
CA ARG A 109 -17.13 9.03 8.33
C ARG A 109 -18.57 9.26 7.86
N LEU A 110 -19.17 8.30 7.17
CA LEU A 110 -20.57 8.39 6.74
C LEU A 110 -21.53 7.83 7.79
N MET A 111 -21.04 7.00 8.71
CA MET A 111 -21.82 6.33 9.76
C MET A 111 -21.76 7.05 11.13
N GLY A 112 -20.91 8.07 11.28
CA GLY A 112 -20.81 8.92 12.48
C GLY A 112 -21.24 10.34 12.19
#